data_AF-A0AA39JMS6-F1
#
_entry.id   AF-A0AA39JMS6-F1
#
_cell.length_a   1.000
_cell.length_b   1.000
_cell.length_c   1.000
_cell.angle_alpha   90.00
_cell.angle_beta   90.00
_cell.angle_gamma   90.00
#
_symmetry.space_group_name_H-M   'P 1'
#
loop_
_entity.id
_entity.type
_entity.pdbx_description
1 polymer ?
#
loop_
_entity_poly.entity_id
_entity_poly.type
_entity_poly.pdbx_seq_one_letter_code
_entity_poly.pdbx_strand_id
1 'polypeptide(L)'
;MPRDPYRTDEPASLLWLEQVLNAAVHIGAMAYGGQLIIAFLAAYHILHSSKKHYVWQTIVFISFIVVLSTIYTACNIHFNELAWIDERNYPGGPLAYQLEQQDQKFQTLGNAASVLLTILADLCMLWRCYVVYHNQWMIIVVPGLVLLAVAILGVFVVLRLATPGAGLWASEIVDLSVPYWSLAIFFNLLVTLMIVSRVLLMRRKIQSSLGPQYGGAYTGVAAMMIECAIPYALVSFVFIILYGLNNTASSLFVPLMIMIEGITPLLIILRVARGQALSKETVASAGEVSFIRFRKGAA
;
A
#
# COMPACT_ATOMS: atom_id res chain seq x y z
N MET A 1 23.56 5.02 -37.78
CA MET A 1 23.51 6.45 -37.39
C MET A 1 24.86 6.83 -36.81
N PRO A 2 25.38 8.03 -37.07
CA PRO A 2 26.59 8.53 -36.40
C PRO A 2 26.38 8.50 -34.88
N ARG A 3 27.40 8.12 -34.10
CA ARG A 3 27.34 8.24 -32.64
C ARG A 3 27.27 9.71 -32.28
N ASP A 4 26.27 10.07 -31.48
CA ASP A 4 26.13 11.42 -30.93
C ASP A 4 27.33 11.69 -29.99
N PRO A 5 28.14 12.73 -30.23
CA PRO A 5 29.33 13.02 -29.43
C PRO A 5 29.02 13.36 -27.96
N TYR A 6 27.76 13.62 -27.61
CA TYR A 6 27.33 13.90 -26.24
C TYR A 6 26.73 12.67 -25.53
N ARG A 7 26.59 11.53 -26.23
CA ARG A 7 26.04 10.30 -25.64
C ARG A 7 27.14 9.54 -24.90
N THR A 8 26.84 9.09 -23.69
CA THR A 8 27.74 8.24 -22.90
C THR A 8 28.05 6.94 -23.64
N ASP A 9 29.32 6.52 -23.63
CA ASP A 9 29.83 5.32 -24.33
C ASP A 9 29.54 4.00 -23.57
N GLU A 10 28.46 3.97 -22.80
CA GLU A 10 28.09 2.86 -21.92
C GLU A 10 27.21 1.81 -22.64
N PRO A 11 27.23 0.54 -22.17
CA PRO A 11 26.41 -0.51 -22.76
C PRO A 11 24.91 -0.20 -22.62
N ALA A 12 24.13 -0.53 -23.65
CA ALA A 12 22.71 -0.21 -23.71
C ALA A 12 21.87 -0.76 -22.54
N SER A 13 22.27 -1.90 -21.97
CA SER A 13 21.64 -2.48 -20.79
C SER A 13 21.83 -1.64 -19.52
N LEU A 14 22.98 -0.98 -19.38
CA LEU A 14 23.29 -0.11 -18.25
C LEU A 14 22.51 1.20 -18.36
N LEU A 15 22.51 1.82 -19.54
CA LEU A 15 21.70 3.01 -19.83
C LEU A 15 20.21 2.77 -19.59
N TRP A 16 19.71 1.58 -19.96
CA TRP A 16 18.32 1.20 -19.67
C TRP A 16 18.04 1.13 -18.17
N LEU A 17 18.96 0.55 -17.38
CA LEU A 17 18.80 0.46 -15.93
C LEU A 17 18.81 1.84 -15.27
N GLU A 18 19.69 2.75 -15.70
CA GLU A 18 19.71 4.14 -15.24
C GLU A 18 18.40 4.86 -15.54
N GLN A 19 17.90 4.72 -16.77
CA GLN A 19 16.62 5.29 -17.19
C GLN A 19 15.46 4.75 -16.34
N VAL A 20 15.47 3.45 -16.06
CA VAL A 20 14.46 2.79 -15.24
C VAL A 20 14.48 3.30 -13.80
N LEU A 21 15.65 3.34 -13.15
CA LEU A 21 15.76 3.83 -11.77
C LEU A 21 15.37 5.30 -11.66
N ASN A 22 15.76 6.12 -12.65
CA ASN A 22 15.35 7.52 -12.71
C ASN A 22 13.82 7.67 -12.88
N ALA A 23 13.24 6.96 -13.84
CA ALA A 23 11.81 7.01 -14.12
C ALA A 23 10.98 6.52 -12.93
N ALA A 24 11.46 5.53 -12.18
CA ALA A 24 10.80 5.00 -10.99
C ALA A 24 10.52 6.10 -9.95
N VAL A 25 11.51 6.96 -9.67
CA VAL A 25 11.37 8.08 -8.71
C VAL A 25 10.31 9.08 -9.19
N HIS A 26 10.30 9.42 -10.48
CA HIS A 26 9.30 10.33 -11.05
C HIS A 26 7.88 9.74 -11.01
N ILE A 27 7.72 8.46 -11.36
CA ILE A 27 6.42 7.77 -11.27
C ILE A 27 5.92 7.77 -9.83
N GLY A 28 6.80 7.48 -8.87
CA GLY A 28 6.50 7.57 -7.43
C GLY A 28 6.05 8.97 -7.03
N ALA A 29 6.76 10.01 -7.45
CA ALA A 29 6.40 11.41 -7.16
C ALA A 29 5.04 11.83 -7.75
N MET A 30 4.69 11.34 -8.95
CA MET A 30 3.37 11.56 -9.55
C MET A 30 2.27 10.88 -8.72
N ALA A 31 2.50 9.64 -8.30
CA ALA A 31 1.56 8.90 -7.44
C ALA A 31 1.39 9.57 -6.07
N TYR A 32 2.48 10.11 -5.49
CA TYR A 32 2.45 10.92 -4.27
C TYR A 32 1.56 12.17 -4.42
N GLY A 33 1.62 12.86 -5.57
CA GLY A 33 0.72 13.97 -5.87
C GLY A 33 -0.76 13.55 -5.83
N GLY A 34 -1.09 12.40 -6.42
CA GLY A 34 -2.42 11.80 -6.33
C GLY A 34 -2.83 11.46 -4.89
N GLN A 35 -1.90 10.91 -4.11
CA GLN A 35 -2.11 10.59 -2.70
C GLN A 35 -2.44 11.83 -1.86
N LEU A 36 -1.74 12.95 -2.07
CA LEU A 36 -2.01 14.21 -1.39
C LEU A 36 -3.42 14.74 -1.70
N ILE A 37 -3.85 14.66 -2.96
CA ILE A 37 -5.21 15.07 -3.36
C ILE A 37 -6.25 14.23 -2.62
N ILE A 38 -6.07 12.91 -2.58
CA ILE A 38 -7.00 12.00 -1.88
C ILE A 38 -6.98 12.24 -0.37
N ALA A 39 -5.80 12.45 0.22
CA ALA A 39 -5.66 12.78 1.64
C ALA A 39 -6.40 14.08 2.00
N PHE A 40 -6.25 15.12 1.17
CA PHE A 40 -6.95 16.38 1.34
C PHE A 40 -8.46 16.20 1.23
N LEU A 41 -8.94 15.49 0.21
CA LEU A 41 -10.37 15.22 0.03
C LEU A 41 -10.96 14.41 1.20
N ALA A 42 -10.21 13.43 1.71
CA ALA A 42 -10.59 12.62 2.85
C ALA A 42 -10.69 13.48 4.12
N ALA A 43 -9.68 14.32 4.37
CA ALA A 43 -9.66 15.26 5.48
C ALA A 43 -10.81 16.29 5.40
N TYR A 44 -11.07 16.83 4.21
CA TYR A 44 -12.16 17.79 3.98
C TYR A 44 -13.53 17.17 4.32
N HIS A 45 -13.82 15.97 3.80
CA HIS A 45 -15.11 15.31 4.04
C HIS A 45 -15.28 14.84 5.48
N ILE A 46 -14.21 14.38 6.15
CA ILE A 46 -14.33 13.93 7.54
C ILE A 46 -14.55 15.11 8.50
N LEU A 47 -13.93 16.26 8.24
CA LEU A 47 -14.13 17.48 9.04
C LEU A 47 -15.54 18.05 8.89
N HIS A 48 -16.15 17.91 7.71
CA HIS A 48 -17.53 18.34 7.44
C HIS A 48 -18.57 17.25 7.76
N SER A 49 -18.15 16.09 8.28
CA SER A 49 -19.07 15.02 8.63
C SER A 49 -19.80 15.31 9.95
N SER A 50 -21.08 14.98 10.01
CA SER A 50 -21.90 15.07 11.24
C SER A 50 -21.40 14.13 12.35
N LYS A 51 -20.66 13.06 12.01
CA LYS A 51 -20.20 12.03 12.95
C LYS A 51 -18.86 12.41 13.62
N LYS A 52 -18.91 13.26 14.64
CA LYS A 52 -17.73 13.81 15.32
C LYS A 52 -16.88 12.81 16.12
N HIS A 53 -17.41 11.64 16.48
CA HIS A 53 -16.79 10.75 17.48
C HIS A 53 -15.42 10.16 17.08
N TYR A 54 -15.10 10.07 15.79
CA TYR A 54 -13.83 9.49 15.29
C TYR A 54 -13.02 10.44 14.39
N VAL A 55 -13.41 11.70 14.29
CA VAL A 55 -12.80 12.66 13.35
C VAL A 55 -11.32 12.89 13.67
N TRP A 56 -10.99 13.18 14.95
CA TRP A 56 -9.61 13.45 15.35
C TRP A 56 -8.66 12.27 15.09
N GLN A 57 -9.05 11.05 15.47
CA GLN A 57 -8.26 9.84 15.23
C GLN A 57 -8.01 9.61 13.74
N THR A 58 -9.02 9.86 12.90
CA THR A 58 -8.91 9.71 11.44
C THR A 58 -7.99 10.78 10.85
N ILE A 59 -8.07 12.03 11.31
CA ILE A 59 -7.18 13.10 10.86
C ILE A 59 -5.73 12.82 11.26
N VAL A 60 -5.48 12.41 12.51
CA VAL A 60 -4.13 12.02 12.95
C VAL A 60 -3.56 10.90 12.08
N PHE A 61 -4.37 9.90 11.74
CA PHE A 61 -3.98 8.81 10.85
C PHE A 61 -3.67 9.30 9.42
N ILE A 62 -4.51 10.15 8.83
CA ILE A 62 -4.25 10.76 7.51
C ILE A 62 -2.95 11.55 7.54
N SER A 63 -2.74 12.39 8.56
CA SER A 63 -1.53 13.18 8.71
C SER A 63 -0.28 12.30 8.80
N PHE A 64 -0.36 11.19 9.52
CA PHE A 64 0.78 10.27 9.65
C PHE A 64 1.13 9.60 8.31
N ILE A 65 0.12 9.16 7.54
CA ILE A 65 0.33 8.64 6.17
C ILE A 65 0.97 9.70 5.28
N VAL A 66 0.48 10.93 5.32
CA VAL A 66 1.04 12.03 4.52
C VAL A 66 2.50 12.27 4.90
N VAL A 67 2.81 12.43 6.19
CA VAL A 67 4.18 12.67 6.66
C VAL A 67 5.13 11.57 6.22
N LEU A 68 4.78 10.29 6.39
CA LEU A 68 5.63 9.18 5.96
C LEU A 68 5.84 9.16 4.45
N SER A 69 4.78 9.43 3.68
CA SER A 69 4.85 9.46 2.21
C SER A 69 5.67 10.65 1.70
N THR A 70 5.61 11.79 2.41
CA THR A 70 6.45 12.96 2.14
C THR A 70 7.92 12.64 2.43
N ILE A 71 8.23 12.03 3.57
CA ILE A 71 9.60 11.62 3.93
C ILE A 71 10.15 10.66 2.88
N TYR A 72 9.40 9.60 2.56
CA TYR A 72 9.80 8.63 1.52
C TYR A 72 10.10 9.32 0.19
N THR A 73 9.18 10.15 -0.31
CA THR A 73 9.32 10.80 -1.62
C THR A 73 10.47 11.81 -1.62
N ALA A 74 10.60 12.63 -0.57
CA ALA A 74 11.66 13.63 -0.45
C ALA A 74 13.05 12.97 -0.39
N CYS A 75 13.20 11.89 0.39
CA CYS A 75 14.44 11.14 0.46
C CYS A 75 14.83 10.53 -0.89
N ASN A 76 13.87 9.94 -1.62
CA ASN A 76 14.13 9.38 -2.96
C ASN A 76 14.50 10.46 -3.98
N ILE A 77 13.84 11.62 -3.95
CA ILE A 77 14.20 12.75 -4.83
C ILE A 77 15.60 13.26 -4.51
N HIS A 78 15.92 13.46 -3.23
CA HIS A 78 17.23 13.92 -2.81
C HIS A 78 18.34 12.91 -3.17
N PHE A 79 18.09 11.61 -3.00
CA PHE A 79 19.04 10.57 -3.39
C PHE A 79 19.25 10.53 -4.90
N ASN A 80 18.20 10.78 -5.69
CA ASN A 80 18.30 10.87 -7.14
C ASN A 80 19.07 12.12 -7.59
N GLU A 81 18.82 13.27 -6.94
CA GLU A 81 19.58 14.51 -7.13
C GLU A 81 21.07 14.31 -6.86
N LEU A 82 21.42 13.73 -5.70
CA LEU A 82 22.80 13.44 -5.33
C LEU A 82 23.47 12.57 -6.39
N ALA A 83 22.81 11.49 -6.81
CA ALA A 83 23.40 10.59 -7.75
C ALA A 83 23.60 11.25 -9.13
N TRP A 84 22.59 11.97 -9.65
CA TRP A 84 22.54 12.38 -11.06
C TRP A 84 23.14 13.78 -11.29
N ILE A 85 23.19 14.61 -10.26
CA ILE A 85 23.62 16.01 -10.34
C ILE A 85 24.92 16.20 -9.58
N ASP A 86 24.93 15.99 -8.27
CA ASP A 86 26.06 16.37 -7.41
C ASP A 86 27.25 15.40 -7.53
N GLU A 87 26.98 14.11 -7.42
CA GLU A 87 27.96 13.02 -7.41
C GLU A 87 27.97 12.26 -8.73
N ARG A 88 27.61 12.93 -9.82
CA ARG A 88 27.51 12.34 -11.16
C ARG A 88 28.80 11.63 -11.61
N ASN A 89 29.96 12.12 -11.17
CA ASN A 89 31.27 11.59 -11.52
C ASN A 89 31.78 10.52 -10.53
N TYR A 90 30.89 9.94 -9.71
CA TYR A 90 31.24 8.83 -8.83
C TYR A 90 31.92 7.69 -9.60
N PRO A 91 32.90 6.97 -9.01
CA PRO A 91 33.52 5.83 -9.69
C PRO A 91 32.47 4.78 -10.09
N GLY A 92 32.36 4.49 -11.39
CA GLY A 92 31.30 3.62 -11.93
C GLY A 92 30.02 4.35 -12.33
N GLY A 93 30.03 5.68 -12.26
CA GLY A 93 28.94 6.54 -12.73
C GLY A 93 27.80 6.67 -11.72
N PRO A 94 26.72 7.34 -12.15
CA PRO A 94 25.57 7.60 -11.30
C PRO A 94 24.94 6.29 -10.81
N LEU A 95 24.79 5.29 -11.68
CA LEU A 95 24.26 3.98 -11.30
C LEU A 95 25.01 3.35 -10.12
N ALA A 96 26.34 3.35 -10.15
CA ALA A 96 27.15 2.78 -9.08
C ALA A 96 26.89 3.50 -7.74
N TYR A 97 26.74 4.83 -7.76
CA TYR A 97 26.35 5.60 -6.58
C TYR A 97 25.02 5.09 -6.01
N GLN A 98 23.99 4.93 -6.84
CA GLN A 98 22.69 4.46 -6.37
C GLN A 98 22.76 3.04 -5.80
N LEU A 99 23.60 2.18 -6.35
CA LEU A 99 23.72 0.79 -5.89
C LEU A 99 24.52 0.67 -4.60
N GLU A 100 25.58 1.45 -4.43
CA GLU A 100 26.56 1.32 -3.36
C GLU A 100 26.28 2.22 -2.15
N GLN A 101 25.67 3.39 -2.37
CA GLN A 101 25.42 4.40 -1.32
C GLN A 101 24.01 4.28 -0.70
N GLN A 102 23.45 3.07 -0.65
CA GLN A 102 22.14 2.82 -0.01
C GLN A 102 22.16 3.04 1.50
N ASP A 103 23.33 3.01 2.13
CA ASP A 103 23.54 3.22 3.56
C ASP A 103 23.47 4.68 3.99
N GLN A 104 23.35 5.61 3.02
CA GLN A 104 23.18 7.02 3.34
C GLN A 104 21.98 7.25 4.25
N LYS A 105 22.18 8.10 5.25
CA LYS A 105 21.20 8.37 6.32
C LYS A 105 19.84 8.79 5.76
N PHE A 106 19.83 9.63 4.73
CA PHE A 106 18.60 10.11 4.10
C PHE A 106 17.90 8.98 3.33
N GLN A 107 18.64 8.15 2.60
CA GLN A 107 18.05 7.03 1.87
C GLN A 107 17.52 5.94 2.81
N THR A 108 18.26 5.63 3.88
CA THR A 108 17.82 4.72 4.95
C THR A 108 16.55 5.23 5.63
N LEU A 109 16.46 6.54 5.91
CA LEU A 109 15.24 7.17 6.44
C LEU A 109 14.05 7.01 5.47
N GLY A 110 14.28 7.21 4.17
CA GLY A 110 13.27 6.97 3.14
C GLY A 110 12.78 5.52 3.13
N ASN A 111 13.70 4.56 3.11
CA ASN A 111 13.38 3.13 3.15
C ASN A 111 12.60 2.74 4.43
N ALA A 112 13.01 3.26 5.59
CA ALA A 112 12.29 3.08 6.85
C ALA A 112 10.87 3.67 6.78
N ALA A 113 10.71 4.87 6.19
CA ALA A 113 9.42 5.51 6.02
C ALA A 113 8.48 4.70 5.11
N SER A 114 8.99 4.08 4.03
CA SER A 114 8.18 3.17 3.20
C SER A 114 7.70 1.94 3.97
N VAL A 115 8.59 1.29 4.75
CA VAL A 115 8.19 0.10 5.53
C VAL A 115 7.13 0.47 6.57
N LEU A 116 7.29 1.61 7.26
CA LEU A 116 6.28 2.10 8.20
C LEU A 116 4.96 2.43 7.51
N LEU A 117 4.99 3.02 6.31
CA LEU A 117 3.80 3.33 5.54
C LEU A 117 3.03 2.06 5.16
N THR A 118 3.74 1.04 4.65
CA THR A 118 3.18 -0.29 4.33
C THR A 118 2.54 -0.92 5.57
N ILE A 119 3.25 -0.98 6.70
CA ILE A 119 2.73 -1.57 7.95
C ILE A 119 1.44 -0.87 8.39
N LEU A 120 1.37 0.45 8.27
CA LEU A 120 0.19 1.21 8.67
C LEU A 120 -1.00 1.04 7.73
N ALA A 121 -0.75 0.99 6.42
CA ALA A 121 -1.77 0.70 5.43
C ALA A 121 -2.35 -0.70 5.66
N ASP A 122 -1.48 -1.69 5.88
CA ASP A 122 -1.86 -3.07 6.14
C ASP A 122 -2.59 -3.24 7.48
N LEU A 123 -2.15 -2.56 8.53
CA LEU A 123 -2.83 -2.55 9.83
C LEU A 123 -4.23 -1.95 9.72
N CYS A 124 -4.41 -0.90 8.91
CA CYS A 124 -5.71 -0.32 8.62
C CYS A 124 -6.63 -1.36 7.94
N MET A 125 -6.12 -2.08 6.94
CA MET A 125 -6.87 -3.15 6.27
C MET A 125 -7.24 -4.30 7.21
N LEU A 126 -6.29 -4.72 8.05
CA LEU A 126 -6.48 -5.77 9.05
C LEU A 126 -7.57 -5.40 10.06
N TRP A 127 -7.53 -4.18 10.58
CA TRP A 127 -8.54 -3.64 11.48
C TRP A 127 -9.93 -3.64 10.83
N ARG A 128 -10.03 -3.32 9.54
CA ARG A 128 -11.32 -3.36 8.83
C ARG A 128 -11.81 -4.79 8.64
N CYS A 129 -10.93 -5.73 8.37
CA CYS A 129 -11.26 -7.14 8.36
C CYS A 129 -11.85 -7.57 9.71
N TYR A 130 -11.25 -7.17 10.84
CA TYR A 130 -11.80 -7.42 12.18
C TYR A 130 -13.23 -6.95 12.37
N VAL A 131 -13.48 -5.70 12.00
CA VAL A 131 -14.79 -5.08 12.16
C VAL A 131 -15.83 -5.78 11.28
N VAL A 132 -15.49 -6.15 10.04
CA VAL A 132 -16.39 -6.84 9.10
C VAL A 132 -16.77 -8.25 9.58
N TYR A 133 -15.86 -8.93 10.29
CA TYR A 133 -16.12 -10.24 10.88
C TYR A 133 -16.71 -10.17 12.29
N HIS A 134 -17.24 -9.02 12.71
CA HIS A 134 -17.92 -8.84 14.00
C HIS A 134 -17.04 -9.24 15.20
N ASN A 135 -15.81 -8.75 15.21
CA ASN A 135 -14.85 -8.96 16.30
C ASN A 135 -14.43 -10.43 16.55
N GLN A 136 -14.48 -11.29 15.52
CA GLN A 136 -14.01 -12.67 15.62
C GLN A 136 -12.47 -12.75 15.47
N TRP A 137 -11.76 -12.73 16.60
CA TRP A 137 -10.29 -12.69 16.65
C TRP A 137 -9.60 -13.85 15.91
N MET A 138 -10.18 -15.06 15.92
CA MET A 138 -9.58 -16.25 15.28
C MET A 138 -9.33 -16.06 13.78
N ILE A 139 -10.15 -15.25 13.11
CA ILE A 139 -10.08 -15.04 11.65
C ILE A 139 -8.88 -14.15 11.28
N ILE A 140 -8.38 -13.35 12.23
CA ILE A 140 -7.28 -12.40 12.02
C ILE A 140 -5.94 -13.02 12.30
N VAL A 141 -5.88 -14.14 13.03
CA VAL A 141 -4.63 -14.77 13.41
C VAL A 141 -3.75 -15.01 12.19
N VAL A 142 -4.32 -15.56 11.10
CA VAL A 142 -3.56 -15.83 9.88
C VAL A 142 -3.07 -14.54 9.20
N PRO A 143 -3.93 -13.57 8.81
CA PRO A 143 -3.43 -12.32 8.23
C PRO A 143 -2.51 -11.53 9.18
N GLY A 144 -2.73 -11.58 10.49
CA GLY A 144 -1.89 -10.93 11.49
C GLY A 144 -0.48 -11.51 11.58
N LEU A 145 -0.35 -12.84 11.47
CA LEU A 145 0.95 -13.51 11.37
C LEU A 145 1.68 -13.13 10.08
N VAL A 146 0.96 -13.02 8.96
CA VAL A 146 1.54 -12.56 7.70
C VAL A 146 2.02 -11.11 7.82
N LEU A 147 1.21 -10.21 8.39
CA LEU A 147 1.61 -8.81 8.63
C LEU A 147 2.85 -8.73 9.53
N LEU A 148 2.92 -9.56 10.58
CA LEU A 148 4.09 -9.62 11.44
C LEU A 148 5.34 -10.06 10.66
N ALA A 149 5.21 -11.06 9.78
CA ALA A 149 6.31 -11.50 8.93
C ALA A 149 6.74 -10.40 7.95
N VAL A 150 5.80 -9.68 7.33
CA VAL A 150 6.08 -8.51 6.47
C VAL A 150 6.83 -7.42 7.23
N ALA A 151 6.39 -7.09 8.45
CA ALA A 151 7.04 -6.09 9.28
C ALA A 151 8.48 -6.50 9.66
N ILE A 152 8.68 -7.74 10.07
CA ILE A 152 10.01 -8.27 10.43
C ILE A 152 10.95 -8.25 9.22
N LEU A 153 10.50 -8.77 8.08
CA LEU A 153 11.29 -8.79 6.85
C LEU A 153 11.59 -7.38 6.34
N GLY A 154 10.62 -6.47 6.38
CA GLY A 154 10.82 -5.08 6.00
C GLY A 154 11.88 -4.38 6.85
N VAL A 155 11.87 -4.59 8.17
CA VAL A 155 12.92 -4.08 9.06
C VAL A 155 14.28 -4.69 8.72
N PHE A 156 14.36 -6.00 8.47
CA PHE A 156 15.62 -6.63 8.06
C PHE A 156 16.16 -6.08 6.74
N VAL A 157 15.30 -5.86 5.73
CA VAL A 157 15.70 -5.27 4.45
C VAL A 157 16.28 -3.87 4.67
N VAL A 158 15.62 -3.02 5.48
CA VAL A 158 16.13 -1.67 5.80
C VAL A 158 17.47 -1.75 6.54
N LEU A 159 17.60 -2.63 7.52
CA LEU A 159 18.85 -2.80 8.28
C LEU A 159 19.99 -3.28 7.38
N ARG A 160 19.72 -4.15 6.42
CA ARG A 160 20.73 -4.62 5.45
C ARG A 160 21.12 -3.53 4.47
N LEU A 161 20.17 -2.75 3.96
CA LEU A 161 20.47 -1.59 3.12
C LEU A 161 21.25 -0.50 3.88
N ALA A 162 21.08 -0.40 5.19
CA ALA A 162 21.83 0.51 6.05
C ALA A 162 23.26 0.04 6.38
N THR A 163 23.66 -1.18 5.97
CA THR A 163 25.04 -1.66 6.21
C THR A 163 25.99 -1.15 5.13
N PRO A 164 27.13 -0.53 5.50
CA PRO A 164 28.08 -0.01 4.52
C PRO A 164 28.61 -1.10 3.59
N GLY A 165 28.61 -0.83 2.29
CA GLY A 165 29.08 -1.76 1.26
C GLY A 165 28.07 -2.85 0.86
N ALA A 166 26.86 -2.83 1.42
CA ALA A 166 25.77 -3.69 0.95
C ALA A 166 25.10 -3.06 -0.27
N GLY A 167 25.37 -3.64 -1.45
CA GLY A 167 24.73 -3.19 -2.69
C GLY A 167 23.24 -3.55 -2.75
N LEU A 168 22.42 -2.71 -3.41
CA LEU A 168 20.98 -2.92 -3.60
C LEU A 168 20.62 -4.30 -4.23
N TRP A 169 21.57 -4.90 -4.97
CA TRP A 169 21.44 -6.21 -5.64
C TRP A 169 22.37 -7.28 -5.05
N ALA A 170 22.91 -7.05 -3.85
CA ALA A 170 23.63 -8.10 -3.14
C ALA A 170 22.69 -9.30 -2.94
N SER A 171 23.20 -10.52 -3.13
CA SER A 171 22.40 -11.75 -3.05
C SER A 171 21.62 -11.84 -1.74
N GLU A 172 22.23 -11.44 -0.62
CA GLU A 172 21.57 -11.41 0.69
C GLU A 172 20.34 -10.48 0.74
N ILE A 173 20.36 -9.35 0.04
CA ILE A 173 19.25 -8.40 -0.01
C ILE A 173 18.16 -8.90 -0.96
N VAL A 174 18.55 -9.48 -2.10
CA VAL A 174 17.62 -10.08 -3.07
C VAL A 174 16.85 -11.23 -2.40
N ASP A 175 17.55 -12.13 -1.71
CA ASP A 175 16.99 -13.27 -1.00
C ASP A 175 16.00 -12.86 0.11
N LEU A 176 16.18 -11.68 0.71
CA LEU A 176 15.25 -11.11 1.71
C LEU A 176 14.10 -10.31 1.08
N SER A 177 14.34 -9.68 -0.07
CA SER A 177 13.35 -8.84 -0.75
C SER A 177 12.25 -9.67 -1.42
N VAL A 178 12.60 -10.84 -2.00
CA VAL A 178 11.60 -11.74 -2.61
C VAL A 178 10.51 -12.16 -1.63
N PRO A 179 10.81 -12.72 -0.44
CA PRO A 179 9.78 -13.11 0.52
C PRO A 179 9.04 -11.90 1.09
N TYR A 180 9.72 -10.76 1.28
CA TYR A 180 9.07 -9.52 1.73
C TYR A 180 7.96 -9.07 0.77
N TRP A 181 8.28 -8.85 -0.51
CA TRP A 181 7.30 -8.42 -1.50
C TRP A 181 6.21 -9.46 -1.72
N SER A 182 6.57 -10.74 -1.75
CA SER A 182 5.60 -11.83 -1.93
C SER A 182 4.59 -11.89 -0.79
N LEU A 183 5.05 -11.74 0.46
CA LEU A 183 4.17 -11.75 1.63
C LEU A 183 3.32 -10.48 1.72
N ALA A 184 3.84 -9.31 1.38
CA ALA A 184 3.08 -8.07 1.34
C ALA A 184 1.92 -8.15 0.32
N ILE A 185 2.21 -8.64 -0.89
CA ILE A 185 1.21 -8.84 -1.95
C ILE A 185 0.19 -9.90 -1.52
N PHE A 186 0.66 -11.02 -0.95
CA PHE A 186 -0.21 -12.06 -0.43
C PHE A 186 -1.13 -11.55 0.67
N PHE A 187 -0.62 -10.76 1.61
CA PHE A 187 -1.41 -10.13 2.67
C PHE A 187 -2.55 -9.28 2.10
N ASN A 188 -2.22 -8.38 1.17
CA ASN A 188 -3.20 -7.48 0.56
C ASN A 188 -4.30 -8.24 -0.18
N LEU A 189 -3.94 -9.27 -0.95
CA LEU A 189 -4.89 -10.15 -1.63
C LEU A 189 -5.75 -10.95 -0.65
N LEU A 190 -5.13 -11.55 0.37
CA LEU A 190 -5.81 -12.35 1.40
C LEU A 190 -6.87 -11.52 2.12
N VAL A 191 -6.48 -10.36 2.67
CA VAL A 191 -7.39 -9.49 3.43
C VAL A 191 -8.51 -8.95 2.54
N THR A 192 -8.20 -8.54 1.31
CA THR A 192 -9.21 -8.07 0.35
C THR A 192 -10.23 -9.16 0.05
N LEU A 193 -9.78 -10.39 -0.26
CA LEU A 193 -10.67 -11.52 -0.53
C LEU A 193 -11.52 -11.89 0.68
N MET A 194 -10.96 -11.86 1.89
CA MET A 194 -11.70 -12.08 3.13
C MET A 194 -12.81 -11.05 3.32
N ILE A 195 -12.50 -9.75 3.16
CA ILE A 195 -13.50 -8.68 3.29
C ILE A 195 -14.59 -8.84 2.23
N VAL A 196 -14.23 -8.98 0.95
CA VAL A 196 -15.18 -9.08 -0.15
C VAL A 196 -16.07 -10.31 -0.01
N SER A 197 -15.50 -11.48 0.26
CA SER A 197 -16.25 -12.73 0.43
C SER A 197 -17.24 -12.61 1.59
N ARG A 198 -16.83 -12.07 2.75
CA ARG A 198 -17.70 -11.87 3.90
C ARG A 198 -18.85 -10.93 3.60
N VAL A 199 -18.58 -9.79 2.95
CA VAL A 199 -19.62 -8.82 2.59
C VAL A 199 -20.64 -9.43 1.63
N LEU A 200 -20.19 -10.23 0.66
CA LEU A 200 -21.09 -10.94 -0.28
C LEU A 200 -21.92 -12.03 0.41
N LEU A 201 -21.34 -12.75 1.38
CA LEU A 201 -22.08 -13.72 2.19
C LEU A 201 -23.15 -13.06 3.06
N MET A 202 -22.81 -11.93 3.72
CA MET A 202 -23.78 -11.15 4.49
C MET A 202 -24.91 -10.64 3.61
N ARG A 203 -24.61 -10.17 2.40
CA ARG A 203 -25.62 -9.81 1.40
C ARG A 203 -26.55 -10.98 1.09
N ARG A 204 -26.00 -12.16 0.75
CA ARG A 204 -26.82 -13.35 0.41
C ARG A 204 -27.77 -13.70 1.56
N LYS A 205 -27.28 -13.69 2.80
CA LYS A 205 -28.08 -13.98 4.00
C LYS A 205 -29.17 -12.94 4.29
N ILE A 206 -28.89 -11.67 4.03
CA ILE A 206 -29.86 -10.58 4.19
C ILE A 206 -30.92 -10.65 3.09
N GLN A 207 -30.52 -10.87 1.83
CA GLN A 207 -31.45 -11.01 0.72
C GLN A 207 -32.37 -12.22 0.89
N SER A 208 -31.87 -13.34 1.43
CA SER A 208 -32.72 -14.51 1.70
C SER A 208 -33.69 -14.29 2.86
N SER A 209 -33.39 -13.39 3.80
CA SER A 209 -34.18 -13.22 5.04
C SER A 209 -35.13 -12.00 5.01
N LEU A 210 -34.77 -10.94 4.28
CA LEU A 210 -35.46 -9.64 4.26
C LEU A 210 -35.91 -9.22 2.85
N GLY A 211 -35.52 -9.97 1.80
CA GLY A 211 -35.86 -9.69 0.41
C GLY A 211 -34.79 -8.87 -0.35
N PRO A 212 -34.90 -8.76 -1.69
CA PRO A 212 -33.82 -8.23 -2.54
C PRO A 212 -33.44 -6.77 -2.29
N GLN A 213 -34.37 -5.96 -1.77
CA GLN A 213 -34.24 -4.51 -1.60
C GLN A 213 -33.22 -4.09 -0.53
N TYR A 214 -32.92 -4.96 0.45
CA TYR A 214 -32.02 -4.63 1.57
C TYR A 214 -30.54 -4.98 1.32
N GLY A 215 -30.20 -5.51 0.13
CA GLY A 215 -28.84 -5.93 -0.21
C GLY A 215 -27.92 -4.84 -0.78
N GLY A 216 -28.47 -3.70 -1.21
CA GLY A 216 -27.75 -2.68 -2.00
C GLY A 216 -26.59 -1.99 -1.28
N ALA A 217 -26.71 -1.78 0.02
CA ALA A 217 -25.66 -1.15 0.82
C ALA A 217 -24.42 -2.05 0.96
N TYR A 218 -24.59 -3.38 1.02
CA TYR A 218 -23.50 -4.35 1.07
C TYR A 218 -22.77 -4.47 -0.27
N THR A 219 -23.49 -4.38 -1.40
CA THR A 219 -22.85 -4.33 -2.72
C THR A 219 -22.01 -3.07 -2.90
N GLY A 220 -22.43 -1.93 -2.35
CA GLY A 220 -21.64 -0.70 -2.38
C GLY A 220 -20.31 -0.84 -1.63
N VAL A 221 -20.32 -1.46 -0.44
CA VAL A 221 -19.10 -1.70 0.35
C VAL A 221 -18.16 -2.69 -0.34
N ALA A 222 -18.69 -3.79 -0.90
CA ALA A 222 -17.87 -4.75 -1.65
C ALA A 222 -17.26 -4.12 -2.91
N ALA A 223 -18.07 -3.39 -3.69
CA ALA A 223 -17.60 -2.67 -4.89
C ALA A 223 -16.53 -1.65 -4.53
N MET A 224 -16.72 -0.90 -3.45
CA MET A 224 -15.74 0.05 -2.95
C MET A 224 -14.40 -0.62 -2.60
N MET A 225 -14.41 -1.77 -1.91
CA MET A 225 -13.18 -2.50 -1.59
C MET A 225 -12.45 -2.95 -2.85
N ILE A 226 -13.21 -3.50 -3.80
CA ILE A 226 -12.69 -4.00 -5.07
C ILE A 226 -12.09 -2.85 -5.87
N GLU A 227 -12.79 -1.71 -5.99
CA GLU A 227 -12.31 -0.50 -6.67
C GLU A 227 -10.98 0.00 -6.08
N CYS A 228 -10.80 -0.08 -4.76
CA CYS A 228 -9.57 0.37 -4.10
C CYS A 228 -8.43 -0.66 -4.19
N ALA A 229 -8.75 -1.96 -4.28
CA ALA A 229 -7.74 -3.03 -4.32
C ALA A 229 -7.23 -3.36 -5.73
N ILE A 230 -8.01 -3.08 -6.77
CA ILE A 230 -7.62 -3.34 -8.17
C ILE A 230 -6.29 -2.67 -8.55
N PRO A 231 -6.05 -1.37 -8.26
CA PRO A 231 -4.81 -0.72 -8.66
C PRO A 231 -3.58 -1.40 -8.07
N TYR A 232 -3.61 -1.72 -6.77
CA TYR A 232 -2.50 -2.43 -6.12
C TYR A 232 -2.31 -3.82 -6.70
N ALA A 233 -3.39 -4.60 -6.87
CA ALA A 233 -3.31 -5.95 -7.42
C ALA A 233 -2.72 -5.98 -8.83
N LEU A 234 -3.11 -5.04 -9.71
CA LEU A 234 -2.60 -4.95 -11.07
C LEU A 234 -1.10 -4.61 -11.09
N VAL A 235 -0.69 -3.59 -10.34
CA VAL A 235 0.71 -3.17 -10.29
C VAL A 235 1.58 -4.26 -9.67
N SER A 236 1.14 -4.87 -8.57
CA SER A 236 1.82 -5.99 -7.91
C SER A 236 1.95 -7.22 -8.81
N PHE A 237 0.94 -7.52 -9.63
CA PHE A 237 0.98 -8.63 -10.57
C PHE A 237 2.02 -8.39 -11.68
N VAL A 238 2.05 -7.19 -12.25
CA VAL A 238 3.07 -6.79 -13.24
C VAL A 238 4.46 -6.83 -12.63
N PHE A 239 4.61 -6.33 -11.40
CA PHE A 239 5.88 -6.37 -10.66
C PHE A 239 6.39 -7.81 -10.49
N ILE A 240 5.56 -8.73 -9.98
CA ILE A 240 5.97 -10.13 -9.77
C ILE A 240 6.41 -10.80 -11.07
N ILE A 241 5.69 -10.57 -12.19
CA ILE A 241 6.06 -11.15 -13.48
C ILE A 241 7.43 -10.64 -13.93
N LEU A 242 7.63 -9.33 -13.91
CA LEU A 242 8.89 -8.73 -14.35
C LEU A 242 10.05 -9.16 -13.45
N TYR A 243 9.80 -9.19 -12.14
CA TYR A 243 10.78 -9.61 -11.16
C TYR A 243 11.17 -11.09 -11.33
N GLY A 244 10.18 -11.98 -11.54
CA GLY A 244 10.42 -13.40 -11.81
C GLY A 244 11.14 -13.68 -13.14
N LEU A 245 11.01 -12.76 -14.12
CA LEU A 245 11.75 -12.80 -15.38
C LEU A 245 13.16 -12.16 -15.27
N ASN A 246 13.59 -11.75 -14.07
CA ASN A 246 14.82 -10.98 -13.84
C ASN A 246 14.93 -9.73 -14.75
N ASN A 247 13.80 -9.11 -15.06
CA ASN A 247 13.73 -7.91 -15.88
C ASN A 247 13.84 -6.68 -14.99
N THR A 248 14.85 -5.84 -15.23
CA THR A 248 15.11 -4.61 -14.48
C THR A 248 13.94 -3.62 -14.49
N ALA A 249 13.00 -3.74 -15.44
CA ALA A 249 11.77 -2.98 -15.48
C ALA A 249 10.89 -3.15 -14.22
N SER A 250 11.08 -4.21 -13.41
CA SER A 250 10.37 -4.37 -12.14
C SER A 250 10.58 -3.17 -11.19
N SER A 251 11.76 -2.55 -11.22
CA SER A 251 12.09 -1.43 -10.34
C SER A 251 11.24 -0.18 -10.60
N LEU A 252 10.65 -0.03 -11.80
CA LEU A 252 9.71 1.05 -12.12
C LEU A 252 8.48 1.04 -11.21
N PHE A 253 8.05 -0.14 -10.79
CA PHE A 253 6.77 -0.33 -10.11
C PHE A 253 6.90 -0.24 -8.58
N VAL A 254 8.11 -0.34 -8.02
CA VAL A 254 8.31 -0.34 -6.56
C VAL A 254 7.82 0.96 -5.90
N PRO A 255 8.24 2.17 -6.34
CA PRO A 255 7.73 3.41 -5.73
C PRO A 255 6.23 3.58 -5.95
N LEU A 256 5.73 3.16 -7.11
CA LEU A 256 4.31 3.21 -7.42
C LEU A 256 3.49 2.32 -6.47
N MET A 257 3.94 1.10 -6.19
CA MET A 257 3.28 0.17 -5.28
C MET A 257 3.17 0.74 -3.87
N ILE A 258 4.27 1.28 -3.33
CA ILE A 258 4.32 1.89 -2.00
C ILE A 258 3.31 3.05 -1.90
N MET A 259 3.24 3.90 -2.92
CA MET A 259 2.27 5.00 -2.94
C MET A 259 0.82 4.51 -3.05
N ILE A 260 0.53 3.52 -3.91
CA ILE A 260 -0.83 2.95 -4.04
C ILE A 260 -1.27 2.28 -2.73
N GLU A 261 -0.36 1.61 -2.04
CA GLU A 261 -0.62 1.01 -0.74
C GLU A 261 -1.02 2.07 0.29
N GLY A 262 -0.33 3.21 0.33
CA GLY A 262 -0.70 4.37 1.13
C GLY A 262 -2.00 5.07 0.70
N ILE A 263 -2.34 5.06 -0.59
CA ILE A 263 -3.59 5.62 -1.15
C ILE A 263 -4.81 4.82 -0.70
N THR A 264 -4.68 3.50 -0.61
CA THR A 264 -5.79 2.59 -0.36
C THR A 264 -6.57 2.90 0.94
N PRO A 265 -5.94 3.06 2.12
CA PRO A 265 -6.65 3.44 3.34
C PRO A 265 -7.25 4.87 3.25
N LEU A 266 -6.65 5.79 2.48
CA LEU A 266 -7.20 7.14 2.28
C LEU A 266 -8.48 7.12 1.42
N LEU A 267 -8.49 6.35 0.32
CA LEU A 267 -9.69 6.11 -0.49
C LEU A 267 -10.80 5.49 0.33
N ILE A 268 -10.42 4.56 1.20
CA ILE A 268 -11.35 3.93 2.13
C ILE A 268 -12.01 4.99 3.05
N ILE A 269 -11.20 5.83 3.68
CA ILE A 269 -11.69 6.88 4.57
C ILE A 269 -12.58 7.87 3.82
N LEU A 270 -12.15 8.31 2.63
CA LEU A 270 -12.90 9.26 1.80
C LEU A 270 -14.31 8.75 1.48
N ARG A 271 -14.43 7.48 1.09
CA ARG A 271 -15.73 6.88 0.75
C ARG A 271 -16.62 6.67 1.97
N VAL A 272 -16.03 6.31 3.12
CA VAL A 272 -16.75 6.24 4.41
C VAL A 272 -17.28 7.62 4.80
N ALA A 273 -16.46 8.66 4.67
CA ALA A 273 -16.84 10.04 4.98
C ALA A 273 -17.95 10.57 4.06
N ARG A 274 -17.97 10.15 2.79
CA ARG A 274 -19.04 10.46 1.82
C ARG A 274 -20.36 9.69 2.05
N GLY A 275 -20.46 8.89 3.11
CA GLY A 275 -21.68 8.14 3.44
C GLY A 275 -21.94 6.92 2.53
N GLN A 276 -20.94 6.49 1.76
CA GLN A 276 -21.05 5.31 0.88
C GLN A 276 -20.72 3.98 1.60
N ALA A 277 -20.39 4.01 2.89
CA ALA A 277 -20.10 2.83 3.69
C ALA A 277 -21.13 2.62 4.82
N LEU A 278 -21.54 1.36 5.05
CA LEU A 278 -22.46 0.99 6.13
C LEU A 278 -22.00 1.59 7.48
N SER A 279 -22.86 2.38 8.12
CA SER A 279 -22.67 2.77 9.53
C SER A 279 -22.63 1.52 10.39
N LYS A 280 -21.83 1.53 11.46
CA LYS A 280 -21.88 0.49 12.52
C LYS A 280 -23.32 0.27 13.00
N GLU A 281 -24.12 1.33 13.02
CA GLU A 281 -25.56 1.27 13.36
C GLU A 281 -26.36 0.46 12.34
N THR A 282 -26.06 0.55 11.04
CA THR A 282 -26.77 -0.22 10.00
C THR A 282 -26.43 -1.71 10.07
N VAL A 283 -25.19 -2.07 10.43
CA VAL A 283 -24.77 -3.47 10.65
C VAL A 283 -25.34 -4.01 11.97
N ALA A 284 -25.28 -3.21 13.05
CA ALA A 284 -25.76 -3.60 14.37
C ALA A 284 -27.29 -3.74 14.40
N SER A 285 -28.03 -2.80 13.81
CA SER A 285 -29.48 -2.90 13.70
C SER A 285 -29.92 -4.06 12.80
N ALA A 286 -29.17 -4.40 11.73
CA ALA A 286 -29.45 -5.61 10.96
C ALA A 286 -29.22 -6.91 11.78
N GLY A 287 -28.23 -6.92 12.68
CA GLY A 287 -27.99 -8.00 13.62
C GLY A 287 -29.06 -8.14 14.70
N GLU A 288 -29.48 -7.02 15.32
CA GLU A 288 -30.54 -7.00 16.34
C GLU A 288 -31.91 -7.40 15.79
N VAL A 289 -32.27 -6.94 14.59
CA VAL A 289 -33.54 -7.32 13.94
C VAL A 289 -33.58 -8.83 13.66
N SER A 290 -32.44 -9.47 13.35
CA SER A 290 -32.32 -10.92 13.23
C SER A 290 -32.52 -11.62 14.58
N PHE A 291 -32.02 -11.06 15.68
CA PHE A 291 -32.10 -11.66 17.02
C PHE A 291 -33.50 -11.55 17.63
N ILE A 292 -34.19 -10.41 17.43
CA ILE A 292 -35.56 -10.19 17.93
C ILE A 292 -36.56 -11.14 17.27
N ARG A 293 -36.33 -11.54 16.01
CA ARG A 293 -37.22 -12.48 15.29
C ARG A 293 -37.07 -13.93 15.77
N PHE A 294 -35.86 -14.36 16.17
CA PHE A 294 -35.65 -15.70 16.73
C PHE A 294 -36.33 -15.89 18.10
N ARG A 295 -36.53 -14.81 18.87
CA ARG A 295 -37.18 -14.89 20.20
C ARG A 295 -38.72 -14.93 20.15
N LYS A 296 -39.35 -14.66 19.00
CA LYS A 296 -40.82 -14.69 18.85
C LYS A 296 -41.39 -16.02 18.33
N GLY A 297 -40.60 -17.10 18.29
CA GLY A 297 -41.00 -18.41 17.75
C GLY A 297 -41.09 -19.55 18.75
N ALA A 298 -41.07 -19.29 20.06
CA ALA A 298 -41.27 -20.31 21.09
C ALA A 298 -42.44 -19.90 22.00
N ALA A 299 -43.65 -20.28 21.57
CA ALA A 299 -44.84 -20.40 22.39
C ALA A 299 -45.45 -21.77 22.10
#